data_AF-A0A183AXM1-F1
#
_entry.id   AF-A0A183AXM1-F1
#
_cell.length_a   1.000
_cell.length_b   1.000
_cell.length_c   1.000
_cell.angle_alpha   90.00
_cell.angle_beta   90.00
_cell.angle_gamma   90.00
#
_symmetry.space_group_name_H-M   'P 1'
#
loop_
_entity.id
_entity.type
_entity.pdbx_description
1 polymer ?
#
loop_
_entity_poly.entity_id
_entity_poly.type
_entity_poly.pdbx_seq_one_letter_code
_entity_poly.pdbx_strand_id
1 'polypeptide(L)' 'MKDRWVNIGYEDNPLRPYVEPKPDVTDPSRISAMMNMGYHLDAILNSLKSGNCDEITATYYLLEKKDDKIRDRENEASQ' A
#
# COMPACT_ATOMS: atom_id res chain seq x y z
N MET A 1 23.48 -5.94 -5.23
CA MET A 1 24.11 -7.17 -5.75
C MET A 1 24.92 -6.81 -6.98
N LYS A 2 26.21 -7.12 -7.05
CA LYS A 2 27.09 -6.75 -8.19
C LYS A 2 27.48 -7.93 -9.10
N ASP A 3 26.94 -9.11 -8.81
CA ASP A 3 27.22 -10.30 -9.59
C ASP A 3 26.65 -10.16 -11.01
N ARG A 4 27.42 -10.57 -12.03
CA ARG A 4 27.02 -10.42 -13.42
C ARG A 4 25.79 -11.26 -13.75
N TRP A 5 25.66 -12.46 -13.18
CA TRP A 5 24.53 -13.36 -13.45
C TRP A 5 23.21 -12.79 -12.96
N VAL A 6 23.22 -12.09 -11.83
CA VAL A 6 22.03 -11.46 -11.23
C VAL A 6 21.57 -10.22 -12.00
N ASN A 7 22.38 -9.69 -12.92
CA ASN A 7 22.13 -8.44 -13.63
C ASN A 7 22.08 -8.59 -15.17
N ILE A 8 22.02 -9.82 -15.70
CA ILE A 8 21.93 -10.06 -17.16
C ILE A 8 20.64 -9.43 -17.71
N GLY A 9 20.73 -8.59 -18.74
CA GLY A 9 19.59 -7.90 -19.35
C GLY A 9 19.07 -6.69 -18.56
N TYR A 10 19.75 -6.32 -17.47
CA TYR A 10 19.50 -5.13 -16.66
C TYR A 10 20.79 -4.29 -16.51
N GLU A 11 21.62 -4.22 -17.56
CA GLU A 11 22.91 -3.52 -17.51
C GLU A 11 22.76 -2.03 -17.12
N ASP A 12 21.69 -1.39 -17.58
CA ASP A 12 21.38 0.01 -17.30
C ASP A 12 20.69 0.23 -15.93
N ASN A 13 20.15 -0.83 -15.31
CA ASN A 13 19.48 -0.76 -14.02
C ASN A 13 19.86 -1.93 -13.11
N PRO A 14 21.11 -1.99 -12.63
CA PRO A 14 21.59 -3.09 -11.82
C PRO A 14 20.87 -3.16 -10.47
N LEU A 15 20.74 -4.37 -9.94
CA LEU A 15 20.06 -4.67 -8.69
C LEU A 15 20.73 -3.97 -7.49
N ARG A 16 20.01 -2.99 -6.95
CA ARG A 16 20.39 -2.22 -5.76
C ARG A 16 19.64 -2.76 -4.54
N PRO A 17 20.19 -2.59 -3.32
CA PRO A 17 19.43 -2.79 -2.11
C PRO A 17 18.13 -2.00 -2.19
N TYR A 18 17.01 -2.67 -1.86
CA TYR A 18 15.72 -2.01 -1.80
C TYR A 18 15.74 -0.95 -0.70
N VAL A 19 15.19 0.22 -1.02
CA VAL A 19 14.96 1.29 -0.05
C VAL A 19 13.47 1.34 0.19
N GLU A 20 13.07 1.06 1.43
CA GLU A 20 11.67 1.11 1.81
C GLU A 20 11.12 2.52 1.60
N PRO A 21 10.07 2.69 0.79
CA PRO A 21 9.42 3.98 0.60
C PRO A 21 8.80 4.41 1.92
N LYS A 22 8.75 5.72 2.14
CA LYS A 22 8.07 6.24 3.33
C LYS A 22 6.58 5.88 3.24
N PRO A 23 5.99 5.30 4.30
CA PRO A 23 4.57 4.99 4.30
C PRO A 23 3.75 6.27 4.17
N ASP A 24 2.79 6.27 3.25
CA ASP A 24 1.81 7.35 3.14
C ASP A 24 0.72 7.15 4.19
N VAL A 25 0.89 7.79 5.34
CA VAL A 25 -0.07 7.78 6.46
C VAL A 25 -1.11 8.90 6.35
N THR A 26 -1.18 9.58 5.21
CA THR A 26 -2.01 10.78 5.00
C THR A 26 -2.96 10.68 3.82
N ASP A 27 -3.22 9.47 3.29
CA ASP A 27 -4.12 9.28 2.15
C ASP A 27 -5.56 9.72 2.53
N PRO A 28 -6.05 10.86 2.00
CA PRO A 28 -7.34 11.41 2.37
C PRO A 28 -8.50 10.52 1.92
N SER A 29 -8.32 9.71 0.88
CA SER A 29 -9.35 8.78 0.40
C SER A 29 -9.57 7.64 1.39
N ARG A 30 -8.49 7.08 1.94
CA ARG A 30 -8.56 6.01 2.95
C ARG A 30 -9.11 6.52 4.26
N ILE A 31 -8.64 7.69 4.70
CA ILE A 31 -9.14 8.35 5.91
C ILE A 31 -10.64 8.61 5.79
N SER A 32 -11.11 9.16 4.66
CA SER A 32 -12.54 9.39 4.42
C SER A 32 -13.36 8.09 4.44
N ALA A 33 -12.85 7.02 3.82
CA ALA A 33 -13.50 5.72 3.86
C ALA A 33 -13.61 5.16 5.29
N MET A 34 -12.55 5.27 6.09
CA MET A 34 -12.57 4.85 7.50
C MET A 34 -13.50 5.73 8.36
N MET A 35 -13.57 7.03 8.09
CA MET A 35 -14.54 7.91 8.76
C MET A 35 -15.98 7.48 8.45
N ASN A 36 -16.26 7.07 7.20
CA ASN A 36 -17.57 6.53 6.82
C ASN A 36 -17.88 5.18 7.52
N MET A 37 -16.86 4.41 7.91
CA MET A 37 -17.02 3.18 8.72
C MET A 37 -17.26 3.47 10.21
N GLY A 38 -17.18 4.73 10.65
CA GLY A 38 -17.42 5.14 12.04
C GLY A 38 -16.15 5.39 12.86
N TYR A 39 -14.96 5.33 12.26
CA TYR A 39 -13.71 5.65 12.95
C TYR A 39 -13.52 7.17 13.11
N HIS A 40 -13.05 7.60 14.28
CA HIS A 40 -12.68 9.00 14.51
C HIS A 40 -11.31 9.35 13.91
N LEU A 41 -11.21 10.53 13.29
CA LEU A 41 -9.98 11.01 12.65
C LEU A 41 -8.77 10.99 13.61
N ASP A 42 -8.95 11.46 14.84
CA ASP A 42 -7.86 11.50 15.83
C ASP A 42 -7.36 10.09 16.19
N ALA A 43 -8.27 9.10 16.27
CA ALA A 43 -7.91 7.73 16.55
C ALA A 43 -7.12 7.11 15.38
N ILE A 44 -7.55 7.40 14.14
CA ILE A 44 -6.84 6.97 12.92
C ILE A 44 -5.42 7.54 12.91
N LEU A 45 -5.28 8.87 13.06
CA LEU A 45 -3.99 9.55 13.00
C LEU A 45 -3.06 9.13 14.13
N ASN A 46 -3.58 8.94 15.35
CA ASN A 46 -2.78 8.49 16.48
C ASN A 46 -2.30 7.05 16.28
N SER A 47 -3.15 6.16 15.80
CA SER A 47 -2.77 4.76 15.53
C SER A 47 -1.70 4.69 14.43
N LEU A 48 -1.89 5.39 13.32
CA LEU A 48 -0.92 5.45 12.22
C LEU A 48 0.42 6.09 12.63
N LYS A 49 0.41 7.13 13.47
CA LYS A 49 1.63 7.77 13.98
C LYS A 49 2.36 6.91 15.02
N SER A 50 1.62 6.17 15.84
CA SER A 50 2.19 5.29 16.85
C SER A 50 2.92 4.10 16.25
N GLY A 51 2.58 3.72 15.01
CA GLY A 51 3.15 2.56 14.34
C GLY A 51 2.68 1.22 14.93
N ASN A 52 1.63 1.25 15.76
CA ASN A 52 1.05 0.03 16.32
C ASN A 52 0.29 -0.73 15.23
N CYS A 53 0.48 -2.04 15.16
CA CYS A 53 -0.25 -2.94 14.28
C CYS A 53 -1.66 -3.26 14.83
N ASP A 54 -2.43 -2.22 15.15
CA ASP A 54 -3.79 -2.33 15.68
C ASP A 54 -4.82 -2.54 14.55
N GLU A 55 -6.08 -2.82 14.92
CA GLU A 55 -7.19 -2.98 13.97
C GLU A 55 -7.33 -1.78 13.01
N ILE A 56 -7.13 -0.56 13.53
CA ILE A 56 -7.20 0.69 12.75
C ILE A 56 -6.11 0.70 11.67
N THR A 57 -4.86 0.45 12.07
CA THR A 57 -3.71 0.39 11.16
C THR A 57 -3.88 -0.72 10.12
N ALA A 58 -4.34 -1.90 10.54
CA ALA A 58 -4.62 -3.03 9.64
C ALA A 58 -5.70 -2.65 8.61
N THR A 59 -6.80 -2.04 9.06
CA THR A 59 -7.89 -1.59 8.18
C THR A 59 -7.41 -0.54 7.19
N TYR A 60 -6.56 0.41 7.62
CA TYR A 60 -5.98 1.43 6.75
C TYR A 60 -5.13 0.82 5.62
N TYR A 61 -4.29 -0.18 5.93
CA TYR A 61 -3.49 -0.88 4.91
C TYR A 61 -4.33 -1.80 4.02
N LEU A 62 -5.41 -2.41 4.53
CA LEU A 62 -6.31 -3.24 3.73
C LEU A 62 -7.21 -2.42 2.79
N LEU A 63 -7.42 -1.14 3.09
CA LEU A 63 -8.10 -0.18 2.22
C LEU A 63 -7.21 0.34 1.08
N GLU A 64 -5.93 -0.04 1.05
CA GLU A 64 -5.06 0.22 -0.07
C GLU A 64 -5.71 -0.30 -1.35
N LYS A 65 -5.79 0.59 -2.36
CA LYS A 65 -6.50 0.35 -3.61
C LYS A 65 -6.21 -1.05 -4.10
N LYS A 66 -7.23 -1.92 -4.12
CA LYS A 66 -7.25 -3.02 -5.09
C LYS A 66 -6.95 -2.35 -6.43
N ASP A 67 -5.82 -2.67 -7.04
CA ASP A 67 -5.53 -2.28 -8.42
C ASP A 67 -6.83 -2.44 -9.20
N ASP A 68 -7.36 -1.37 -9.79
CA ASP A 68 -8.60 -1.41 -10.59
C ASP A 68 -8.52 -2.54 -11.65
N LYS A 69 -7.30 -2.95 -12.01
CA LYS A 69 -6.96 -4.13 -12.83
C LYS A 69 -7.54 -5.47 -12.34
N ILE A 70 -7.88 -5.63 -11.06
CA ILE A 70 -8.52 -6.86 -10.55
C ILE A 70 -10.03 -6.81 -10.77
N ARG A 71 -10.66 -5.64 -10.54
CA ARG A 71 -12.10 -5.45 -10.78
C ARG A 71 -12.47 -5.53 -12.25
N ASP A 72 -11.61 -5.02 -13.13
CA ASP A 72 -11.84 -5.11 -14.58
C ASP A 72 -11.79 -6.57 -15.06
N ARG A 73 -10.90 -7.39 -14.50
CA ARG A 73 -10.81 -8.83 -14.83
C ARG A 73 -12.00 -9.66 -14.36
N GLU A 74 -12.62 -9.32 -13.22
CA GLU A 74 -13.82 -10.00 -12.73
C GLU A 74 -15.07 -9.66 -13.57
N ASN A 75 -15.13 -8.42 -14.09
CA ASN A 75 -16.21 -7.99 -14.98
C ASN A 75 -16.09 -8.58 -16.39
N GLU A 76 -14.88 -8.74 -16.93
CA GLU A 76 -14.64 -9.40 -18.22
C GLU A 76 -14.91 -10.91 -18.17
N ALA A 77 -14.63 -11.57 -17.04
CA ALA A 77 -14.89 -13.01 -16.86
C ALA A 77 -16.38 -13.36 -16.68
N SER A 78 -17.24 -12.35 -16.51
CA SER A 78 -18.69 -12.51 -16.32
C SER A 78 -19.51 -12.16 -17.58
N GLN A 79 -18.85 -11.91 -18.72
CA GLN A 79 -19.48 -11.72 -20.04
C GLN A 79 -19.26 -12.92 -20.96
#